data_AF-H6Q7A6-F1
#
_entry.id   AF-H6Q7A6-F1
#
_cell.length_a   1.000
_cell.length_b   1.000
_cell.length_c   1.000
_cell.angle_alpha   90.00
_cell.angle_beta   90.00
_cell.angle_gamma   90.00
#
_symmetry.space_group_name_H-M   'P 1'
#
loop_
_entity.id
_entity.type
_entity.pdbx_description
1 polymer ?
#
loop_
_entity_poly.entity_id
_entity_poly.type
_entity_poly.pdbx_seq_one_letter_code
_entity_poly.pdbx_strand_id
1 'polypeptide(L)'
;MASFNTPCAVALGVVKGKVVYLEVESGKRVEEHVGVDVDSAEPRVSGEFLSGHVAVVSFATTIVKGVALAKQAYVLDADGLRPLQRRAVTISSIKAKEYGAWEQIWNKPIFLSNSSPTVAVGASRAGPLLHINAVQSDVELAKKIWAVARILQRGGVLSLNCTCRLGLMPYEVFVSRGNRYLVVKFYLNASSPRSKSVFFIIGEGGNVVKRAEVGIDETEAAAYEYIKLL
;
A
#
# COMPACT_ATOMS: atom_id res chain seq x y z
N MET A 1 12.15 1.78 5.68
CA MET A 1 11.85 0.55 4.92
C MET A 1 12.59 -0.62 5.55
N ALA A 2 11.91 -1.75 5.75
CA ALA A 2 12.51 -3.02 6.19
C ALA A 2 12.59 -4.02 5.01
N SER A 3 13.62 -4.89 5.03
CA SER A 3 13.84 -5.90 3.99
C SER A 3 14.10 -7.29 4.59
N PHE A 4 13.50 -8.32 4.00
CA PHE A 4 13.50 -9.70 4.48
C PHE A 4 13.80 -10.67 3.35
N ASN A 5 14.56 -11.74 3.64
CA ASN A 5 14.84 -12.77 2.65
C ASN A 5 13.62 -13.66 2.46
N THR A 6 13.23 -13.94 1.22
CA THR A 6 12.09 -14.82 0.95
C THR A 6 12.54 -16.27 0.79
N PRO A 7 11.70 -17.26 1.18
CA PRO A 7 10.35 -17.10 1.73
C PRO A 7 10.35 -16.61 3.18
N CYS A 8 9.40 -15.75 3.53
CA CYS A 8 9.25 -15.23 4.89
C CYS A 8 7.81 -14.85 5.24
N ALA A 9 7.54 -14.84 6.53
CA ALA A 9 6.36 -14.28 7.16
C ALA A 9 6.76 -13.15 8.11
N VAL A 10 6.08 -12.01 8.03
CA VAL A 10 6.38 -10.82 8.82
C VAL A 10 5.09 -10.31 9.46
N ALA A 11 5.05 -10.25 10.79
CA ALA A 11 4.04 -9.48 11.50
C ALA A 11 4.50 -8.05 11.67
N LEU A 12 3.58 -7.10 11.61
CA LEU A 12 3.87 -5.70 11.85
C LEU A 12 2.79 -5.00 12.66
N GLY A 13 3.16 -3.90 13.30
CA GLY A 13 2.26 -3.00 14.01
C GLY A 13 2.99 -1.74 14.49
N VAL A 14 2.23 -0.74 14.94
CA VAL A 14 2.76 0.53 15.43
C VAL A 14 2.82 0.53 16.96
N VAL A 15 3.95 0.97 17.50
CA VAL A 15 4.20 1.14 18.94
C VAL A 15 4.99 2.43 19.16
N LYS A 16 4.43 3.39 19.88
CA LYS A 16 5.11 4.65 20.28
C LYS A 16 5.72 5.39 19.08
N GLY A 17 4.95 5.59 18.02
CA GLY A 17 5.35 6.30 16.81
C GLY A 17 6.35 5.55 15.93
N LYS A 18 6.53 4.24 16.16
CA LYS A 18 7.40 3.37 15.36
C LYS A 18 6.61 2.20 14.79
N VAL A 19 6.86 1.86 13.53
CA VAL A 19 6.45 0.56 12.98
C VAL A 19 7.47 -0.47 13.42
N VAL A 20 6.98 -1.52 14.06
CA VAL A 20 7.73 -2.70 14.43
C VAL A 20 7.41 -3.79 13.41
N TYR A 21 8.45 -4.46 12.92
CA TYR A 21 8.37 -5.63 12.05
C TYR A 21 9.01 -6.82 12.77
N LEU A 22 8.36 -7.97 12.74
CA LEU A 22 8.83 -9.23 13.32
C LEU A 22 8.82 -10.30 12.23
N GLU A 23 9.99 -10.72 11.76
CA GLU A 23 10.14 -11.90 10.91
C GLU A 23 9.92 -13.15 11.76
N VAL A 24 8.91 -13.94 11.39
CA VAL A 24 8.38 -15.03 12.22
C VAL A 24 9.37 -16.19 12.30
N GLU A 25 10.05 -16.49 11.20
CA GLU A 25 10.95 -17.64 11.11
C GLU A 25 12.25 -17.45 11.92
N SER A 26 12.83 -16.24 11.88
CA SER A 26 14.11 -15.94 12.53
C SER A 26 13.98 -15.24 13.88
N GLY A 27 12.81 -14.68 14.18
CA GLY A 27 12.61 -13.77 15.31
C GLY A 27 13.24 -12.39 15.11
N LYS A 28 13.78 -12.09 13.92
CA LYS A 28 14.40 -10.80 13.62
C LYS A 28 13.36 -9.68 13.77
N ARG A 29 13.69 -8.72 14.62
CA ARG A 29 12.91 -7.51 14.84
C ARG A 29 13.56 -6.30 14.18
N VAL A 30 12.78 -5.51 13.46
CA VAL A 30 13.19 -4.24 12.86
C VAL A 30 12.22 -3.16 13.29
N GLU A 31 12.71 -1.97 13.60
CA GLU A 31 11.89 -0.82 13.97
C GLU A 31 12.18 0.36 13.05
N GLU A 32 11.13 1.08 12.67
CA GLU A 32 11.21 2.27 11.82
C GLU A 32 10.35 3.38 12.39
N HIS A 33 10.89 4.60 12.47
CA HIS A 33 10.12 5.74 12.92
C HIS A 33 9.11 6.18 11.85
N VAL A 34 7.85 6.33 12.25
CA VAL A 34 6.75 6.79 11.37
C VAL A 34 6.14 8.11 11.85
N GLY A 35 6.39 8.50 13.11
CA GLY A 35 6.01 9.82 13.64
C GLY A 35 4.56 9.96 14.07
N VAL A 36 3.74 8.91 13.94
CA VAL A 36 2.33 8.89 14.37
C VAL A 36 2.00 7.62 15.14
N ASP A 37 1.19 7.76 16.17
CA ASP A 37 0.56 6.64 16.87
C ASP A 37 -0.84 6.38 16.28
N VAL A 38 -1.17 5.11 16.15
CA VAL A 38 -2.49 4.62 15.73
C VAL A 38 -2.90 3.49 16.66
N ASP A 39 -4.20 3.24 16.80
CA ASP A 39 -4.69 2.08 17.55
C ASP A 39 -4.22 0.78 16.86
N SER A 40 -3.13 0.22 17.38
CA SER A 40 -2.39 -0.89 16.79
C SER A 40 -2.03 -1.91 17.87
N ALA A 41 -1.70 -3.12 17.42
CA ALA A 41 -1.14 -4.15 18.29
C ALA A 41 0.34 -4.37 17.94
N GLU A 42 1.16 -4.55 18.98
CA GLU A 42 2.57 -4.87 18.80
C GLU A 42 2.73 -6.29 18.22
N PRO A 43 3.60 -6.48 17.21
CA PRO A 43 3.84 -7.80 16.67
C PRO A 43 4.63 -8.68 17.64
N ARG A 44 4.06 -9.83 18.00
CA ARG A 44 4.68 -10.83 18.90
C ARG A 44 4.19 -12.23 18.54
N VAL A 45 4.96 -13.25 18.89
CA VAL A 45 4.50 -14.64 18.92
C VAL A 45 4.10 -14.98 20.35
N SER A 46 2.85 -15.40 20.55
CA SER A 46 2.32 -15.81 21.86
C SER A 46 1.83 -17.25 21.77
N GLY A 47 2.63 -18.19 22.29
CA GLY A 47 2.40 -19.61 22.08
C GLY A 47 2.41 -19.96 20.59
N GLU A 48 1.30 -20.47 20.10
CA GLU A 48 1.14 -20.82 18.68
C GLU A 48 0.67 -19.65 17.81
N PHE A 49 0.21 -18.54 18.40
CA PHE A 49 -0.47 -17.48 17.66
C PHE A 49 0.44 -16.29 17.37
N LEU A 50 0.31 -15.77 16.16
CA LEU A 50 0.89 -14.52 15.74
C LEU A 50 -0.03 -13.37 16.13
N SER A 51 0.52 -12.38 16.82
CA SER A 51 -0.13 -11.11 17.15
C SER A 51 0.54 -9.97 16.40
N GLY A 52 -0.15 -8.84 16.29
CA GLY A 52 0.25 -7.67 15.51
C GLY A 52 -0.96 -6.99 14.89
N HIS A 53 -0.72 -6.01 14.05
CA HIS A 53 -1.77 -5.36 13.26
C HIS A 53 -2.02 -6.11 11.96
N VAL A 54 -0.96 -6.38 11.19
CA VAL A 54 -1.03 -7.06 9.89
C VAL A 54 0.04 -8.15 9.84
N ALA A 55 -0.28 -9.28 9.22
CA ALA A 55 0.70 -10.26 8.78
C ALA A 55 0.87 -10.16 7.27
N VAL A 56 2.12 -10.17 6.81
CA VAL A 56 2.51 -10.18 5.41
C VAL A 56 3.36 -11.42 5.18
N VAL A 57 3.16 -12.07 4.05
CA VAL A 57 3.97 -13.22 3.65
C VAL A 57 4.41 -13.12 2.21
N SER A 58 5.57 -13.68 1.91
CA SER A 58 6.07 -13.78 0.55
C SER A 58 6.73 -15.14 0.31
N PHE A 59 6.23 -15.91 -0.66
CA PHE A 59 6.71 -17.27 -0.95
C PHE A 59 7.25 -17.48 -2.36
N ALA A 60 7.04 -16.54 -3.27
CA ALA A 60 7.49 -16.63 -4.65
C ALA A 60 7.89 -15.24 -5.16
N THR A 61 8.26 -15.14 -6.44
CA THR A 61 8.63 -13.86 -7.08
C THR A 61 7.46 -12.88 -7.15
N THR A 62 6.22 -13.37 -7.29
CA THR A 62 5.01 -12.53 -7.51
C THR A 62 3.94 -12.68 -6.43
N ILE A 63 4.16 -13.52 -5.42
CA ILE A 63 3.14 -13.82 -4.39
C ILE A 63 3.52 -13.09 -3.10
N VAL A 64 2.86 -11.95 -2.88
CA VAL A 64 2.88 -11.24 -1.60
C VAL A 64 1.44 -11.14 -1.10
N LYS A 65 1.19 -11.81 0.03
CA LYS A 65 -0.14 -11.89 0.62
C LYS A 65 -0.18 -11.29 2.00
N GLY A 66 -1.35 -10.84 2.45
CA GLY A 66 -1.51 -10.34 3.80
C GLY A 66 -2.92 -10.47 4.36
N VAL A 67 -2.99 -10.36 5.69
CA VAL A 67 -4.21 -10.40 6.48
C VAL A 67 -4.09 -9.46 7.68
N ALA A 68 -5.23 -8.94 8.13
CA ALA A 68 -5.33 -8.23 9.40
C ALA A 68 -5.31 -9.24 10.57
N LEU A 69 -4.70 -8.86 11.70
CA LEU A 69 -4.55 -9.71 12.89
C LEU A 69 -5.44 -9.19 14.03
N ALA A 70 -4.88 -8.44 14.99
CA ALA A 70 -5.59 -8.01 16.19
C ALA A 70 -6.48 -6.78 15.99
N LYS A 71 -6.22 -6.00 14.92
CA LYS A 71 -6.92 -4.77 14.57
C LYS A 71 -7.28 -4.79 13.08
N GLN A 72 -8.32 -4.05 12.72
CA GLN A 72 -8.78 -3.99 11.33
C GLN A 72 -7.85 -3.10 10.50
N ALA A 73 -7.32 -3.63 9.40
CA ALA A 73 -6.58 -2.87 8.41
C ALA A 73 -7.39 -2.78 7.10
N TYR A 74 -6.99 -1.89 6.18
CA TYR A 74 -7.74 -1.61 4.97
C TYR A 74 -6.82 -1.57 3.76
N VAL A 75 -7.14 -2.32 2.72
CA VAL A 75 -6.44 -2.26 1.44
C VAL A 75 -7.07 -1.19 0.56
N LEU A 76 -6.26 -0.35 -0.06
CA LEU A 76 -6.74 0.59 -1.08
C LEU A 76 -6.55 -0.03 -2.46
N ASP A 77 -7.65 -0.13 -3.21
CA ASP A 77 -7.64 -0.55 -4.61
C ASP A 77 -8.80 0.09 -5.42
N ALA A 78 -9.20 -0.53 -6.53
CA ALA A 78 -10.18 0.04 -7.46
C ALA A 78 -11.58 0.25 -6.84
N ASP A 79 -11.95 -0.54 -5.84
CA ASP A 79 -13.24 -0.39 -5.14
C ASP A 79 -13.13 0.59 -3.96
N GLY A 80 -11.94 1.17 -3.75
CA GLY A 80 -11.66 2.12 -2.68
C GLY A 80 -10.97 1.47 -1.50
N LEU A 81 -11.19 2.03 -0.32
CA LEU A 81 -10.56 1.59 0.91
C LEU A 81 -11.41 0.46 1.53
N ARG A 82 -11.06 -0.80 1.25
CA ARG A 82 -11.79 -1.98 1.71
C ARG A 82 -11.15 -2.64 2.93
N PRO A 83 -11.93 -3.21 3.85
CA PRO A 83 -11.38 -3.98 4.96
C PRO A 83 -10.55 -5.17 4.45
N LEU A 84 -9.30 -5.28 4.92
CA LEU A 84 -8.45 -6.45 4.73
C LEU A 84 -9.01 -7.60 5.59
N GLN A 85 -9.05 -8.82 5.06
CA GLN A 85 -9.58 -9.95 5.81
C GLN A 85 -8.84 -10.13 7.15
N ARG A 86 -9.61 -10.19 8.25
CA ARG A 86 -9.07 -10.43 9.58
C ARG A 86 -9.02 -11.93 9.87
N ARG A 87 -7.88 -12.43 10.32
CA ARG A 87 -7.68 -13.87 10.59
C ARG A 87 -6.74 -14.10 11.77
N ALA A 88 -7.05 -15.09 12.60
CA ALA A 88 -6.09 -15.63 13.54
C ALA A 88 -5.06 -16.45 12.77
N VAL A 89 -3.78 -16.13 12.94
CA VAL A 89 -2.67 -16.80 12.24
C VAL A 89 -1.84 -17.56 13.26
N THR A 90 -1.60 -18.84 12.98
CA THR A 90 -0.74 -19.68 13.82
C THR A 90 0.61 -19.90 13.15
N ILE A 91 1.63 -20.20 13.96
CA ILE A 91 2.95 -20.60 13.46
C ILE A 91 2.86 -21.89 12.63
N SER A 92 1.97 -22.81 12.99
CA SER A 92 1.70 -24.04 12.22
C SER A 92 1.15 -23.72 10.83
N SER A 93 0.15 -22.84 10.72
CA SER A 93 -0.43 -22.42 9.43
C SER A 93 0.60 -21.74 8.54
N ILE A 94 1.55 -21.00 9.13
CA ILE A 94 2.65 -20.38 8.41
C ILE A 94 3.59 -21.44 7.82
N LYS A 95 4.01 -22.40 8.65
CA LYS A 95 4.90 -23.50 8.21
C LYS A 95 4.25 -24.42 7.18
N ALA A 96 2.95 -24.70 7.33
CA ALA A 96 2.16 -25.50 6.41
C ALA A 96 1.78 -24.76 5.11
N LYS A 97 2.11 -23.46 5.02
CA LYS A 97 1.86 -22.59 3.87
C LYS A 97 0.39 -22.35 3.54
N GLU A 98 -0.46 -22.22 4.56
CA GLU A 98 -1.92 -22.10 4.43
C GLU A 98 -2.40 -20.67 4.08
N TYR A 99 -1.79 -20.09 3.06
CA TYR A 99 -2.02 -18.70 2.63
C TYR A 99 -3.00 -18.57 1.48
N GLY A 100 -3.61 -19.68 1.03
CA GLY A 100 -4.55 -19.68 -0.10
C GLY A 100 -5.63 -18.61 0.04
N ALA A 101 -6.21 -18.50 1.23
CA ALA A 101 -7.26 -17.53 1.56
C ALA A 101 -6.76 -16.10 1.86
N TRP A 102 -5.45 -15.87 2.00
CA TRP A 102 -4.94 -14.52 2.27
C TRP A 102 -5.03 -13.64 1.01
N GLU A 103 -5.22 -12.35 1.22
CA GLU A 103 -5.40 -11.40 0.13
C GLU A 103 -4.08 -11.06 -0.57
N GLN A 104 -4.09 -10.89 -1.89
CA GLN A 104 -2.94 -10.40 -2.66
C GLN A 104 -2.74 -8.90 -2.43
N ILE A 105 -1.60 -8.55 -1.83
CA ILE A 105 -1.26 -7.18 -1.42
C ILE A 105 0.01 -6.66 -2.08
N TRP A 106 0.55 -7.40 -3.06
CA TRP A 106 1.71 -6.94 -3.81
C TRP A 106 1.41 -5.61 -4.49
N ASN A 107 2.21 -4.58 -4.18
CA ASN A 107 2.03 -3.21 -4.67
C ASN A 107 0.62 -2.63 -4.39
N LYS A 108 -0.04 -3.07 -3.32
CA LYS A 108 -1.24 -2.43 -2.79
C LYS A 108 -0.93 -1.83 -1.43
N PRO A 109 -1.26 -0.56 -1.17
CA PRO A 109 -1.05 0.04 0.13
C PRO A 109 -2.16 -0.42 1.09
N ILE A 110 -1.75 -0.71 2.32
CA ILE A 110 -2.61 -1.11 3.43
C ILE A 110 -2.59 0.00 4.47
N PHE A 111 -3.74 0.56 4.78
CA PHE A 111 -3.93 1.54 5.84
C PHE A 111 -4.26 0.82 7.14
N LEU A 112 -3.56 1.17 8.22
CA LEU A 112 -3.76 0.55 9.54
C LEU A 112 -5.03 1.07 10.26
N SER A 113 -5.70 2.09 9.73
CA SER A 113 -6.99 2.56 10.24
C SER A 113 -7.79 3.23 9.12
N ASN A 114 -9.10 3.42 9.34
CA ASN A 114 -9.98 4.22 8.50
C ASN A 114 -10.20 5.64 9.07
N SER A 115 -9.33 6.07 9.98
CA SER A 115 -9.31 7.40 10.60
C SER A 115 -7.94 8.06 10.43
N SER A 116 -7.91 9.38 10.36
CA SER A 116 -6.65 10.15 10.24
C SER A 116 -6.21 10.73 11.60
N PRO A 117 -4.90 10.85 11.86
CA PRO A 117 -3.79 10.34 11.05
C PRO A 117 -3.72 8.81 11.06
N THR A 118 -3.04 8.23 10.07
CA THR A 118 -2.85 6.78 9.97
C THR A 118 -1.46 6.42 9.45
N VAL A 119 -1.21 5.11 9.29
CA VAL A 119 0.00 4.59 8.66
C VAL A 119 -0.40 3.78 7.43
N ALA A 120 0.19 4.13 6.29
CA ALA A 120 0.12 3.33 5.09
C ALA A 120 1.33 2.40 5.03
N VAL A 121 1.09 1.11 4.87
CA VAL A 121 2.08 0.04 4.75
C VAL A 121 2.03 -0.50 3.34
N GLY A 122 3.19 -0.61 2.70
CA GLY A 122 3.33 -1.10 1.35
C GLY A 122 4.27 -2.29 1.28
N ALA A 123 3.86 -3.35 0.61
CA ALA A 123 4.71 -4.53 0.41
C ALA A 123 5.06 -4.68 -1.08
N SER A 124 6.35 -4.88 -1.36
CA SER A 124 6.86 -5.07 -2.72
C SER A 124 8.05 -6.02 -2.75
N ARG A 125 8.38 -6.52 -3.93
CA ARG A 125 9.47 -7.48 -4.14
C ARG A 125 10.54 -6.89 -5.04
N ALA A 126 11.80 -7.22 -4.74
CA ALA A 126 12.91 -7.04 -5.65
C ALA A 126 13.86 -8.24 -5.53
N GLY A 127 13.89 -9.09 -6.55
CA GLY A 127 14.68 -10.33 -6.54
C GLY A 127 14.28 -11.23 -5.35
N PRO A 128 15.23 -11.64 -4.49
CA PRO A 128 14.97 -12.52 -3.35
C PRO A 128 14.47 -11.78 -2.10
N LEU A 129 14.29 -10.44 -2.15
CA LEU A 129 13.91 -9.64 -0.99
C LEU A 129 12.43 -9.25 -1.02
N LEU A 130 11.76 -9.38 0.13
CA LEU A 130 10.51 -8.70 0.45
C LEU A 130 10.84 -7.36 1.10
N HIS A 131 10.37 -6.27 0.49
CA HIS A 131 10.45 -4.93 1.05
C HIS A 131 9.11 -4.55 1.62
N ILE A 132 9.10 -4.16 2.90
CA ILE A 132 7.94 -3.56 3.54
C ILE A 132 8.32 -2.14 3.93
N ASN A 133 7.54 -1.19 3.47
CA ASN A 133 7.69 0.21 3.81
C ASN A 133 6.46 0.68 4.57
N ALA A 134 6.63 1.61 5.50
CA ALA A 134 5.53 2.22 6.22
C ALA A 134 5.76 3.73 6.32
N VAL A 135 4.71 4.50 6.08
CA VAL A 135 4.76 5.96 6.12
C VAL A 135 3.55 6.51 6.83
N GLN A 136 3.72 7.67 7.48
CA GLN A 136 2.58 8.45 7.95
C GLN A 136 1.71 8.80 6.74
N SER A 137 0.40 8.58 6.87
CA SER A 137 -0.56 8.84 5.81
C SER A 137 -1.88 9.38 6.36
N ASP A 138 -2.79 9.67 5.44
CA ASP A 138 -4.10 10.25 5.69
C ASP A 138 -5.16 9.46 4.90
N VAL A 139 -6.27 9.10 5.54
CA VAL A 139 -7.39 8.42 4.90
C VAL A 139 -8.09 9.32 3.87
N GLU A 140 -8.05 10.64 4.05
CA GLU A 140 -8.59 11.58 3.06
C GLU A 140 -7.80 11.51 1.74
N LEU A 141 -6.49 11.25 1.78
CA LEU A 141 -5.70 11.01 0.58
C LEU A 141 -6.17 9.73 -0.14
N ALA A 142 -6.45 8.65 0.60
CA ALA A 142 -7.00 7.41 0.02
C ALA A 142 -8.36 7.64 -0.65
N LYS A 143 -9.24 8.46 -0.03
CA LYS A 143 -10.53 8.83 -0.61
C LYS A 143 -10.37 9.66 -1.89
N LYS A 144 -9.47 10.65 -1.90
CA LYS A 144 -9.17 11.47 -3.10
C LYS A 144 -8.63 10.63 -4.24
N ILE A 145 -7.69 9.72 -3.95
CA ILE A 145 -7.17 8.75 -4.92
C ILE A 145 -8.31 7.94 -5.55
N TRP A 146 -9.22 7.42 -4.72
CA TRP A 146 -10.34 6.62 -5.20
C TRP A 146 -11.34 7.46 -6.02
N ALA A 147 -11.64 8.69 -5.60
CA ALA A 147 -12.48 9.62 -6.37
C ALA A 147 -11.91 9.87 -7.77
N VAL A 148 -10.61 10.13 -7.86
CA VAL A 148 -9.90 10.30 -9.14
C VAL A 148 -9.94 9.02 -9.97
N ALA A 149 -9.69 7.85 -9.38
CA ALA A 149 -9.82 6.57 -10.07
C ALA A 149 -11.22 6.37 -10.66
N ARG A 150 -12.28 6.74 -9.92
CA ARG A 150 -13.68 6.68 -10.39
C ARG A 150 -14.01 7.65 -11.52
N ILE A 151 -13.31 8.76 -11.61
CA ILE A 151 -13.43 9.67 -12.76
C ILE A 151 -12.73 9.01 -13.95
N LEU A 152 -11.47 8.62 -13.77
CA LEU A 152 -10.61 8.12 -14.84
C LEU A 152 -11.05 6.79 -15.44
N GLN A 153 -11.71 5.91 -14.69
CA GLN A 153 -12.27 4.66 -15.22
C GLN A 153 -13.22 4.87 -16.43
N ARG A 154 -13.81 6.07 -16.57
CA ARG A 154 -14.65 6.41 -17.73
C ARG A 154 -13.85 6.55 -19.03
N GLY A 155 -12.54 6.71 -18.93
CA GLY A 155 -11.62 6.94 -20.04
C GLY A 155 -11.05 5.66 -20.63
N GLY A 156 -11.19 4.50 -19.98
CA GLY A 156 -10.65 3.24 -20.48
C GLY A 156 -10.32 2.23 -19.38
N VAL A 157 -9.33 1.37 -19.63
CA VAL A 157 -8.92 0.32 -18.69
C VAL A 157 -8.13 0.93 -17.55
N LEU A 158 -8.66 0.82 -16.34
CA LEU A 158 -8.05 1.35 -15.12
C LEU A 158 -7.16 0.29 -14.44
N SER A 159 -6.01 0.71 -13.94
CA SER A 159 -5.19 -0.06 -13.01
C SER A 159 -4.60 0.84 -11.93
N LEU A 160 -4.47 0.32 -10.72
CA LEU A 160 -3.86 1.01 -9.59
C LEU A 160 -2.62 0.26 -9.13
N ASN A 161 -1.54 0.98 -8.85
CA ASN A 161 -0.29 0.36 -8.44
C ASN A 161 0.51 1.25 -7.49
N CYS A 162 0.99 0.67 -6.39
CA CYS A 162 1.89 1.32 -5.45
C CYS A 162 3.35 0.96 -5.75
N THR A 163 4.21 1.95 -5.94
CA THR A 163 5.65 1.74 -5.88
C THR A 163 6.11 1.76 -4.41
N CYS A 164 5.66 0.75 -3.67
CA CYS A 164 5.71 0.72 -2.20
C CYS A 164 7.13 0.69 -1.61
N ARG A 165 8.14 0.29 -2.38
CA ARG A 165 9.56 0.33 -1.95
C ARG A 165 10.14 1.74 -1.80
N LEU A 166 9.49 2.77 -2.34
CA LEU A 166 10.01 4.13 -2.27
C LEU A 166 9.50 4.84 -1.01
N GLY A 167 10.33 5.65 -0.37
CA GLY A 167 9.98 6.37 0.87
C GLY A 167 8.82 7.38 0.72
N LEU A 168 8.57 7.86 -0.51
CA LEU A 168 7.39 8.69 -0.80
C LEU A 168 6.10 7.87 -0.98
N MET A 169 6.23 6.55 -1.11
CA MET A 169 5.19 5.58 -1.48
C MET A 169 4.27 6.11 -2.59
N PRO A 170 4.78 6.26 -3.84
CA PRO A 170 3.97 6.70 -4.95
C PRO A 170 2.84 5.71 -5.24
N TYR A 171 1.63 6.23 -5.38
CA TYR A 171 0.46 5.46 -5.80
C TYR A 171 -0.04 6.00 -7.13
N GLU A 172 -0.03 5.14 -8.14
CA GLU A 172 -0.30 5.48 -9.53
C GLU A 172 -1.71 4.99 -9.90
N VAL A 173 -2.56 5.93 -10.30
CA VAL A 173 -3.83 5.69 -10.98
C VAL A 173 -3.55 5.74 -12.47
N PHE A 174 -3.52 4.59 -13.12
CA PHE A 174 -3.24 4.47 -14.55
C PHE A 174 -4.52 4.14 -15.30
N VAL A 175 -4.80 4.87 -16.38
CA VAL A 175 -5.86 4.53 -17.32
C VAL A 175 -5.30 4.53 -18.75
N SER A 176 -5.71 3.56 -19.57
CA SER A 176 -5.36 3.51 -20.98
C SER A 176 -6.55 3.30 -21.90
N ARG A 177 -6.43 3.86 -23.11
CA ARG A 177 -7.39 3.71 -24.20
C ARG A 177 -6.64 3.63 -25.53
N GLY A 178 -6.63 2.44 -26.13
CA GLY A 178 -5.83 2.19 -27.33
C GLY A 178 -4.36 2.46 -27.04
N ASN A 179 -3.75 3.36 -27.81
CA ASN A 179 -2.32 3.71 -27.68
C ASN A 179 -2.04 4.84 -26.68
N ARG A 180 -3.08 5.47 -26.13
CA ARG A 180 -2.95 6.59 -25.19
C ARG A 180 -3.10 6.13 -23.75
N TYR A 181 -2.41 6.81 -22.84
CA TYR A 181 -2.52 6.57 -21.42
C TYR A 181 -2.40 7.85 -20.60
N LEU A 182 -3.00 7.81 -19.42
CA LEU A 182 -2.87 8.83 -18.39
C LEU A 182 -2.45 8.15 -17.09
N VAL A 183 -1.39 8.67 -16.47
CA VAL A 183 -0.94 8.28 -15.13
C VAL A 183 -1.15 9.45 -14.20
N VAL A 184 -1.90 9.23 -13.13
CA VAL A 184 -2.03 10.19 -12.03
C VAL A 184 -1.31 9.64 -10.82
N LYS A 185 -0.29 10.38 -10.35
CA LYS A 185 0.63 9.93 -9.30
C LYS A 185 0.44 10.74 -8.04
N PHE A 186 0.05 10.04 -6.98
CA PHE A 186 -0.04 10.53 -5.61
C PHE A 186 1.16 10.03 -4.80
N TYR A 187 1.46 10.68 -3.68
CA TYR A 187 2.49 10.23 -2.74
C TYR A 187 1.87 10.04 -1.36
N LEU A 188 1.86 8.80 -0.86
CA LEU A 188 1.14 8.43 0.36
C LEU A 188 1.80 8.94 1.64
N ASN A 189 3.08 9.33 1.57
CA ASN A 189 3.81 9.84 2.72
C ASN A 189 3.43 11.30 3.03
N ALA A 190 2.49 11.48 3.95
CA ALA A 190 1.97 12.79 4.37
C ALA A 190 3.02 13.69 5.04
N SER A 191 4.12 13.12 5.56
CA SER A 191 5.24 13.92 6.09
C SER A 191 6.06 14.63 5.00
N SER A 192 5.94 14.18 3.73
CA SER A 192 6.66 14.78 2.62
C SER A 192 5.88 15.96 2.03
N PRO A 193 6.55 17.09 1.71
CA PRO A 193 5.94 18.17 0.94
C PRO A 193 5.36 17.70 -0.42
N ARG A 194 5.92 16.63 -1.00
CA ARG A 194 5.45 16.05 -2.26
C ARG A 194 4.04 15.46 -2.16
N SER A 195 3.54 15.14 -0.97
CA SER A 195 2.17 14.65 -0.78
C SER A 195 1.09 15.73 -1.01
N LYS A 196 1.48 17.01 -1.08
CA LYS A 196 0.58 18.13 -1.36
C LYS A 196 0.31 18.33 -2.86
N SER A 197 1.09 17.66 -3.72
CA SER A 197 0.98 17.78 -5.17
C SER A 197 0.63 16.42 -5.81
N VAL A 198 -0.06 16.48 -6.93
CA VAL A 198 -0.41 15.31 -7.75
C VAL A 198 0.08 15.52 -9.16
N PHE A 199 0.71 14.50 -9.75
CA PHE A 199 1.25 14.58 -11.11
C PHE A 199 0.33 13.90 -12.10
N PHE A 200 -0.01 14.59 -13.17
CA PHE A 200 -0.72 14.06 -14.33
C PHE A 200 0.28 13.87 -15.48
N ILE A 201 0.37 12.65 -16.01
CA ILE A 201 1.29 12.29 -17.08
C ILE A 201 0.50 11.66 -18.21
N ILE A 202 0.40 12.35 -19.34
CA ILE A 202 -0.21 11.82 -20.56
C ILE A 202 0.88 11.25 -21.43
N GLY A 203 0.62 10.10 -22.03
CA GLY A 203 1.50 9.53 -23.02
C GLY A 203 0.79 8.78 -24.13
N GLU A 204 1.57 8.47 -25.16
CA GLU A 204 1.14 7.75 -26.35
C GLU A 204 2.28 6.85 -26.84
N GLY A 205 2.01 5.58 -27.14
CA GLY A 205 3.03 4.66 -27.65
C GLY A 205 4.21 4.44 -26.70
N GLY A 206 3.99 4.53 -25.39
CA GLY A 206 5.04 4.44 -24.37
C GLY A 206 5.82 5.73 -24.12
N ASN A 207 5.61 6.78 -24.93
CA ASN A 207 6.27 8.08 -24.75
C ASN A 207 5.43 9.01 -23.88
N VAL A 208 6.09 9.88 -23.13
CA VAL A 208 5.40 10.96 -22.40
C VAL A 208 5.18 12.14 -23.33
N VAL A 209 3.93 12.56 -23.47
CA VAL A 209 3.53 13.70 -24.31
C VAL A 209 3.38 14.97 -23.47
N LYS A 210 2.80 14.85 -22.28
CA LYS A 210 2.55 16.00 -21.39
C LYS A 210 2.68 15.60 -19.93
N ARG A 211 3.18 16.53 -19.12
CA ARG A 211 3.16 16.44 -17.65
C ARG A 211 2.57 17.71 -17.05
N ALA A 212 1.86 17.55 -15.95
CA ALA A 212 1.43 18.66 -15.11
C ALA A 212 1.49 18.26 -13.64
N GLU A 213 1.68 19.25 -12.79
CA GLU A 213 1.61 19.14 -11.34
C GLU A 213 0.46 20.04 -10.88
N VAL A 214 -0.43 19.50 -10.05
CA VAL A 214 -1.58 20.24 -9.50
C VAL A 214 -1.62 20.06 -7.99
N GLY A 215 -2.28 20.99 -7.29
CA GLY A 215 -2.53 20.84 -5.87
C GLY A 215 -3.48 19.68 -5.58
N ILE A 216 -3.33 19.04 -4.42
CA ILE A 216 -4.16 17.89 -4.03
C ILE A 216 -5.67 18.20 -4.07
N ASP A 217 -6.08 19.44 -3.77
CA ASP A 217 -7.48 19.86 -3.72
C ASP A 217 -8.07 20.12 -5.12
N GLU A 218 -7.23 20.33 -6.14
CA GLU A 218 -7.63 20.56 -7.53
C GLU A 218 -7.70 19.25 -8.34
N THR A 219 -7.26 18.14 -7.75
CA THR A 219 -7.00 16.88 -8.47
C THR A 219 -8.25 16.31 -9.15
N GLU A 220 -9.42 16.39 -8.53
CA GLU A 220 -10.65 15.87 -9.14
C GLU A 220 -11.08 16.70 -10.36
N ALA A 221 -10.98 18.03 -10.28
CA ALA A 221 -11.24 18.92 -11.41
C ALA A 221 -10.25 18.64 -12.55
N ALA A 222 -8.95 18.55 -12.23
CA ALA A 222 -7.93 18.17 -13.20
C ALA A 222 -8.21 16.79 -13.82
N ALA A 223 -8.69 15.81 -13.06
CA ALA A 223 -9.03 14.50 -13.62
C ALA A 223 -10.13 14.58 -14.70
N TYR A 224 -11.16 15.42 -14.51
CA TYR A 224 -12.19 15.66 -15.52
C TYR A 224 -11.68 16.37 -16.78
N GLU A 225 -10.63 17.18 -16.66
CA GLU A 225 -10.00 17.83 -17.81
C GLU A 225 -9.10 16.85 -18.58
N TYR A 226 -8.25 16.13 -17.85
CA TYR A 226 -7.23 15.27 -18.45
C TYR A 226 -7.82 14.01 -19.08
N ILE A 227 -8.94 13.50 -18.57
CA ILE A 227 -9.62 12.34 -19.18
C ILE A 227 -10.12 12.62 -20.60
N LYS A 228 -10.40 13.89 -20.96
CA LYS A 228 -10.81 14.28 -22.31
C LYS A 228 -9.69 14.15 -23.35
N LEU A 229 -8.46 13.93 -22.88
CA LEU A 229 -7.26 13.80 -23.72
C LEU A 229 -6.94 12.34 -24.07
N LEU A 230 -7.77 11.39 -23.60
CA LEU A 230 -7.69 9.94 -23.86
C LEU A 230 -8.61 9.48 -25.00
#